data_AF-A0AA42UEF6-F1
#
_entry.id   AF-A0AA42UEF6-F1
#
_cell.length_a   1.000
_cell.length_b   1.000
_cell.length_c   1.000
_cell.angle_alpha   90.00
_cell.angle_beta   90.00
_cell.angle_gamma   90.00
#
_symmetry.space_group_name_H-M   'P 1'
#
loop_
_entity.id
_entity.type
_entity.pdbx_description
1 polymer ?
#
loop_
_entity_poly.entity_id
_entity_poly.type
_entity_poly.pdbx_seq_one_letter_code
_entity_poly.pdbx_strand_id
1 'polypeptide(L)'
;MKKLFFTFLLTLFTSVQLFADGPFLYSLPFGSRVYPDETILEKTKEKGIDYSTFEKYMLDNNIELGKKVGLLSELEVYFVVNDNQKSYFVDYKEKFKKSVGKKFGTKTPINERFLIALMDDYDIESPKVEVYQKFVDENPQSKTMQFVNIFAYNFNLIWDDDKKDYSSMNDFIEKYQDNCLQNFESFNNDTSADIFSEFEEIIALGYNCDYALNVLLLQIID
;
A
#
# COMPACT_ATOMS: atom_id res chain seq x y z
N MET A 1 -33.28 -4.31 -5.93
CA MET A 1 -32.40 -4.85 -4.88
C MET A 1 -31.42 -5.91 -5.39
N LYS A 2 -31.84 -6.98 -6.10
CA LYS A 2 -30.91 -8.01 -6.64
C LYS A 2 -29.83 -7.49 -7.60
N LYS A 3 -30.14 -6.50 -8.47
CA LYS A 3 -29.14 -5.90 -9.38
C LYS A 3 -28.10 -5.05 -8.65
N LEU A 4 -28.51 -4.20 -7.70
CA LEU A 4 -27.60 -3.39 -6.87
C LEU A 4 -26.69 -4.26 -6.01
N PHE A 5 -27.22 -5.35 -5.44
CA PHE A 5 -26.43 -6.32 -4.67
C PHE A 5 -25.40 -7.04 -5.55
N PHE A 6 -25.77 -7.40 -6.79
CA PHE A 6 -24.83 -7.99 -7.77
C PHE A 6 -23.78 -6.99 -8.26
N THR A 7 -24.13 -5.71 -8.43
CA THR A 7 -23.16 -4.66 -8.78
C THR A 7 -22.19 -4.39 -7.64
N PHE A 8 -22.69 -4.37 -6.39
CA PHE A 8 -21.88 -4.24 -5.19
C PHE A 8 -20.95 -5.46 -4.97
N LEU A 9 -21.46 -6.68 -5.19
CA LEU A 9 -20.65 -7.89 -5.24
C LEU A 9 -19.59 -7.82 -6.35
N LEU A 10 -19.95 -7.40 -7.56
CA LEU A 10 -18.98 -7.29 -8.67
C LEU A 10 -17.88 -6.27 -8.38
N THR A 11 -18.20 -5.14 -7.75
CA THR A 11 -17.18 -4.15 -7.34
C THR A 11 -16.27 -4.69 -6.25
N LEU A 12 -16.79 -5.50 -5.32
CA LEU A 12 -15.98 -6.19 -4.30
C LEU A 12 -15.08 -7.26 -4.93
N PHE A 13 -15.61 -8.11 -5.83
CA PHE A 13 -14.84 -9.17 -6.48
C PHE A 13 -13.79 -8.65 -7.46
N THR A 14 -14.05 -7.53 -8.16
CA THR A 14 -13.05 -6.93 -9.06
C THR A 14 -11.90 -6.27 -8.30
N SER A 15 -12.15 -5.61 -7.16
CA SER A 15 -11.07 -5.12 -6.30
C SER A 15 -10.23 -6.23 -5.69
N VAL A 16 -10.83 -7.38 -5.37
CA VAL A 16 -10.14 -8.56 -4.82
C VAL A 16 -9.23 -9.23 -5.86
N GLN A 17 -9.73 -9.45 -7.08
CA GLN A 17 -8.93 -10.03 -8.16
C GLN A 17 -7.76 -9.12 -8.56
N LEU A 18 -7.98 -7.81 -8.57
CA LEU A 18 -6.94 -6.82 -8.81
C LEU A 18 -5.85 -6.79 -7.71
N PHE A 19 -6.22 -7.10 -6.47
CA PHE A 19 -5.29 -7.22 -5.34
C PHE A 19 -4.41 -8.48 -5.40
N ALA A 20 -4.96 -9.58 -5.92
CA ALA A 20 -4.27 -10.88 -5.96
C ALA A 20 -3.50 -11.12 -7.26
N ASP A 21 -3.75 -10.35 -8.32
CA ASP A 21 -3.09 -10.49 -9.63
C ASP A 21 -2.19 -9.27 -9.99
N GLY A 22 -2.09 -8.27 -9.09
CA GLY A 22 -1.38 -7.01 -9.31
C GLY A 22 -0.09 -6.86 -8.49
N PRO A 23 0.84 -5.98 -8.90
CA PRO A 23 2.03 -5.67 -8.12
C PRO A 23 1.71 -4.99 -6.78
N PHE A 24 2.71 -4.91 -5.91
CA PHE A 24 2.56 -4.44 -4.54
C PHE A 24 2.04 -3.00 -4.43
N LEU A 25 2.59 -2.02 -5.15
CA LEU A 25 2.20 -0.61 -4.97
C LEU A 25 0.78 -0.35 -5.48
N TYR A 26 0.39 -1.00 -6.57
CA TYR A 26 -0.93 -1.00 -7.17
C TYR A 26 -2.00 -1.34 -6.14
N SER A 27 -1.66 -2.25 -5.23
CA SER A 27 -2.57 -2.80 -4.24
C SER A 27 -2.62 -1.96 -2.96
N LEU A 28 -1.74 -0.99 -2.75
CA LEU A 28 -1.78 -0.17 -1.54
C LEU A 28 -3.09 0.63 -1.44
N PRO A 29 -3.85 0.55 -0.33
CA PRO A 29 -5.19 1.14 -0.23
C PRO A 29 -5.18 2.64 0.09
N PHE A 30 -4.26 3.40 -0.49
CA PHE A 30 -4.13 4.85 -0.27
C PHE A 30 -4.72 5.68 -1.42
N GLY A 31 -5.51 5.05 -2.28
CA GLY A 31 -6.07 5.66 -3.49
C GLY A 31 -7.28 6.57 -3.22
N SER A 32 -8.04 6.82 -4.28
CA SER A 32 -9.17 7.77 -4.26
C SER A 32 -10.33 7.42 -3.31
N ARG A 33 -10.41 6.18 -2.81
CA ARG A 33 -11.43 5.81 -1.79
C ARG A 33 -11.15 6.43 -0.42
N VAL A 34 -9.88 6.45 -0.02
CA VAL A 34 -9.41 7.04 1.25
C VAL A 34 -9.29 8.56 1.13
N TYR A 35 -9.10 9.06 -0.08
CA TYR A 35 -8.93 10.48 -0.38
C TYR A 35 -9.83 10.94 -1.54
N PRO A 36 -11.16 10.95 -1.38
CA PRO A 36 -12.10 11.25 -2.46
C PRO A 36 -11.98 12.69 -2.98
N ASP A 37 -11.55 13.62 -2.13
CA ASP A 37 -11.36 15.02 -2.51
C ASP A 37 -10.01 15.30 -3.20
N GLU A 38 -9.11 14.32 -3.24
CA GLU A 38 -7.74 14.47 -3.74
C GLU A 38 -7.68 14.20 -5.25
N THR A 39 -8.19 15.16 -6.04
CA THR A 39 -8.37 15.01 -7.50
C THR A 39 -7.10 14.65 -8.29
N ILE A 40 -5.91 14.88 -7.74
CA ILE A 40 -4.65 14.49 -8.37
C ILE A 40 -4.48 12.96 -8.41
N LEU A 41 -4.99 12.23 -7.43
CA LEU A 41 -4.91 10.76 -7.38
C LEU A 41 -5.74 10.15 -8.50
N GLU A 42 -7.02 10.53 -8.60
CA GLU A 42 -7.93 10.08 -9.65
C GLU A 42 -7.39 10.41 -11.05
N LYS A 43 -6.92 11.64 -11.26
CA LYS A 43 -6.34 12.04 -12.56
C LYS A 43 -5.08 11.26 -12.91
N THR A 44 -4.23 10.99 -11.93
CA THR A 44 -2.98 10.24 -12.14
C THR A 44 -3.28 8.82 -12.58
N LYS A 45 -4.24 8.16 -11.92
CA LYS A 45 -4.74 6.83 -12.31
C LYS A 45 -5.18 6.77 -13.77
N GLU A 46 -5.92 7.77 -14.23
CA GLU A 46 -6.52 7.77 -15.58
C GLU A 46 -5.53 8.19 -16.68
N LYS A 47 -4.68 9.19 -16.41
CA LYS A 47 -3.96 9.95 -17.46
C LYS A 47 -2.47 10.09 -17.18
N GLY A 48 -1.99 9.55 -16.07
CA GLY A 48 -0.66 9.82 -15.57
C GLY A 48 -0.53 11.24 -15.04
N ILE A 49 0.71 11.61 -14.71
CA ILE A 49 1.07 12.90 -14.14
C ILE A 49 2.42 13.32 -14.72
N ASP A 50 2.61 14.59 -15.05
CA ASP A 50 3.92 15.08 -15.49
C ASP A 50 4.90 15.15 -14.31
N TYR A 51 6.19 14.97 -14.60
CA TYR A 51 7.21 14.84 -13.56
C TYR A 51 7.30 16.09 -12.68
N SER A 52 7.09 17.29 -13.22
CA SER A 52 7.21 18.53 -12.42
C SER A 52 6.10 18.65 -11.38
N THR A 53 4.88 18.26 -11.75
CA THR A 53 3.74 18.22 -10.82
C THR A 53 3.92 17.11 -9.79
N PHE A 54 4.37 15.92 -10.22
CA PHE A 54 4.71 14.81 -9.32
C PHE A 54 5.77 15.22 -8.29
N GLU A 55 6.90 15.75 -8.74
CA GLU A 55 8.00 16.16 -7.87
C GLU A 55 7.56 17.21 -6.85
N LYS A 56 6.80 18.22 -7.30
CA LYS A 56 6.27 19.25 -6.42
C LYS A 56 5.37 18.64 -5.34
N TYR A 57 4.49 17.71 -5.70
CA TYR A 57 3.60 17.03 -4.77
C TYR A 57 4.37 16.21 -3.74
N MET A 58 5.32 15.39 -4.21
CA MET A 58 6.10 14.49 -3.36
C MET A 58 7.01 15.25 -2.37
N LEU A 59 7.51 16.43 -2.76
CA LEU A 59 8.40 17.25 -1.94
C LEU A 59 7.69 18.32 -1.09
N ASP A 60 6.36 18.43 -1.16
CA ASP A 60 5.59 19.36 -0.33
C ASP A 60 5.42 18.78 1.08
N ASN A 61 5.88 19.51 2.10
CA ASN A 61 5.80 19.06 3.49
C ASN A 61 4.41 19.22 4.10
N ASN A 62 3.50 19.94 3.45
CA ASN A 62 2.12 20.11 3.91
C ASN A 62 1.21 18.97 3.45
N ILE A 63 1.71 18.10 2.58
CA ILE A 63 0.98 16.94 2.08
C ILE A 63 1.30 15.75 2.96
N GLU A 64 0.24 15.14 3.49
CA GLU A 64 0.27 13.90 4.27
C GLU A 64 1.05 12.79 3.55
N LEU A 65 1.72 11.94 4.33
CA LEU A 65 2.50 10.84 3.77
C LEU A 65 1.60 9.84 3.04
N GLY A 66 0.43 9.52 3.60
CA GLY A 66 -0.54 8.60 2.99
C GLY A 66 -0.99 9.05 1.60
N LYS A 67 -1.18 10.36 1.37
CA LYS A 67 -1.51 10.89 0.04
C LYS A 67 -0.38 10.71 -0.97
N LYS A 68 0.88 10.82 -0.53
CA LYS A 68 2.05 10.58 -1.38
C LYS A 68 2.19 9.10 -1.73
N VAL A 69 1.91 8.21 -0.78
CA VAL A 69 1.80 6.76 -1.04
C VAL A 69 0.68 6.48 -2.03
N GLY A 70 -0.48 7.10 -1.85
CA GLY A 70 -1.60 7.04 -2.78
C GLY A 70 -1.22 7.45 -4.20
N LEU A 71 -0.45 8.54 -4.35
CA LEU A 71 0.00 8.99 -5.66
C LEU A 71 0.92 7.97 -6.33
N LEU A 72 1.82 7.33 -5.58
CA LEU A 72 2.68 6.26 -6.10
C LEU A 72 1.86 5.04 -6.55
N SER A 73 0.87 4.65 -5.75
CA SER A 73 -0.05 3.54 -6.06
C SER A 73 -0.85 3.80 -7.34
N GLU A 74 -1.52 4.95 -7.44
CA GLU A 74 -2.31 5.32 -8.63
C GLU A 74 -1.43 5.51 -9.88
N LEU A 75 -0.17 5.89 -9.70
CA LEU A 75 0.80 5.94 -10.79
C LEU A 75 1.18 4.54 -11.28
N GLU A 76 1.32 3.56 -10.38
CA GLU A 76 1.51 2.16 -10.79
C GLU A 76 0.27 1.62 -11.54
N VAL A 77 -0.95 1.93 -11.07
CA VAL A 77 -2.19 1.60 -11.79
C VAL A 77 -2.16 2.12 -13.22
N TYR A 78 -1.79 3.39 -13.41
CA TYR A 78 -1.68 3.97 -14.73
C TYR A 78 -0.70 3.21 -15.63
N PHE A 79 0.48 2.83 -15.11
CA PHE A 79 1.49 2.14 -15.91
C PHE A 79 1.17 0.66 -16.19
N VAL A 80 0.52 -0.05 -15.27
CA VAL A 80 0.05 -1.43 -15.48
C VAL A 80 -0.99 -1.48 -16.61
N VAL A 81 -1.91 -0.51 -16.64
CA VAL A 81 -2.92 -0.41 -17.71
C VAL A 81 -2.32 0.07 -19.04
N ASN A 82 -1.24 0.86 -18.99
CA ASN A 82 -0.58 1.44 -20.16
C ASN A 82 0.82 0.81 -20.37
N ASP A 83 0.86 -0.50 -20.60
CA ASP A 83 2.04 -1.40 -20.60
C ASP A 83 3.26 -0.91 -21.43
N ASN A 84 3.05 -0.04 -22.43
CA ASN A 84 4.14 0.59 -23.19
C ASN A 84 4.94 1.65 -22.42
N GLN A 85 4.58 1.94 -21.15
CA GLN A 85 5.15 3.04 -20.37
C GLN A 85 5.96 2.60 -19.13
N LYS A 86 6.29 1.31 -18.94
CA LYS A 86 7.13 0.85 -17.81
C LYS A 86 8.46 1.61 -17.66
N SER A 87 9.08 2.04 -18.77
CA SER A 87 10.32 2.84 -18.74
C SER A 87 10.17 4.21 -18.06
N TYR A 88 8.94 4.77 -18.01
CA TYR A 88 8.68 6.08 -17.43
C TYR A 88 8.73 6.07 -15.91
N PHE A 89 8.27 5.01 -15.23
CA PHE A 89 8.35 4.93 -13.77
C PHE A 89 9.81 4.89 -13.29
N VAL A 90 10.67 4.13 -13.97
CA VAL A 90 12.12 4.06 -13.67
C VAL A 90 12.77 5.45 -13.80
N ASP A 91 12.44 6.21 -14.85
CA ASP A 91 12.94 7.58 -15.01
C ASP A 91 12.43 8.52 -13.90
N TYR A 92 11.17 8.39 -13.49
CA TYR A 92 10.60 9.17 -12.38
C TYR A 92 11.34 8.90 -11.08
N LYS A 93 11.61 7.63 -10.78
CA LYS A 93 12.36 7.21 -9.61
C LYS A 93 13.76 7.83 -9.59
N GLU A 94 14.50 7.70 -10.69
CA GLU A 94 15.88 8.21 -10.76
C GLU A 94 15.93 9.73 -10.68
N LYS A 95 14.97 10.43 -11.29
CA LYS A 95 14.85 11.89 -11.14
C LYS A 95 14.48 12.28 -9.72
N PHE A 96 13.53 11.58 -9.10
CA PHE A 96 13.12 11.87 -7.72
C PHE A 96 14.25 11.64 -6.72
N LYS A 97 14.99 10.53 -6.82
CA LYS A 97 16.20 10.24 -6.03
C LYS A 97 17.22 11.39 -6.13
N LYS A 98 17.47 11.90 -7.34
CA LYS A 98 18.36 13.05 -7.57
C LYS A 98 17.84 14.32 -6.91
N SER A 99 16.54 14.61 -7.03
CA SER A 99 15.94 15.81 -6.44
C SER A 99 15.92 15.79 -4.92
N VAL A 100 15.62 14.64 -4.32
CA VAL A 100 15.75 14.41 -2.87
C VAL A 100 17.20 14.61 -2.43
N GLY A 101 18.16 14.00 -3.13
CA GLY A 101 19.59 14.17 -2.85
C GLY A 101 20.05 15.62 -2.96
N LYS A 102 19.55 16.37 -3.95
CA LYS A 102 19.83 17.81 -4.10
C LYS A 102 19.23 18.65 -2.98
N LYS A 103 18.01 18.35 -2.54
CA LYS A 103 17.27 19.12 -1.52
C LYS A 103 17.81 18.88 -0.11
N PHE A 104 18.14 17.63 0.23
CA PHE A 104 18.45 17.22 1.60
C PHE A 104 19.91 16.76 1.82
N GLY A 105 20.67 16.53 0.74
CA GLY A 105 22.05 16.06 0.83
C GLY A 105 22.16 14.73 1.58
N THR A 106 23.04 14.66 2.57
CA THR A 106 23.29 13.45 3.37
C THR A 106 22.29 13.24 4.52
N LYS A 107 21.33 14.15 4.72
CA LYS A 107 20.35 14.12 5.81
C LYS A 107 18.93 14.02 5.27
N THR A 108 18.68 13.04 4.41
CA THR A 108 17.36 12.79 3.85
C THR A 108 16.36 12.40 4.95
N PRO A 109 15.23 13.10 5.09
CA PRO A 109 14.23 12.75 6.08
C PRO A 109 13.62 11.37 5.82
N ILE A 110 13.03 10.80 6.86
CA ILE A 110 12.50 9.42 6.81
C ILE A 110 11.41 9.26 5.76
N ASN A 111 10.52 10.25 5.59
CA ASN A 111 9.42 10.19 4.63
C ASN A 111 9.93 10.07 3.19
N GLU A 112 10.94 10.84 2.80
CA GLU A 112 11.52 10.74 1.45
C GLU A 112 12.28 9.44 1.25
N ARG A 113 12.99 8.93 2.26
CA ARG A 113 13.62 7.60 2.19
C ARG A 113 12.58 6.50 2.01
N PHE A 114 11.46 6.60 2.72
CA PHE A 114 10.35 5.66 2.65
C PHE A 114 9.67 5.67 1.27
N LEU A 115 9.38 6.86 0.72
CA LEU A 115 8.82 7.00 -0.62
C LEU A 115 9.78 6.45 -1.70
N ILE A 116 11.09 6.65 -1.54
CA ILE A 116 12.09 6.06 -2.45
C ILE A 116 12.08 4.52 -2.35
N ALA A 117 11.98 3.96 -1.14
CA ALA A 117 11.90 2.51 -0.94
C ALA A 117 10.65 1.92 -1.62
N LEU A 118 9.49 2.57 -1.46
CA LEU A 118 8.27 2.19 -2.19
C LEU A 118 8.49 2.19 -3.71
N MET A 119 9.09 3.24 -4.27
CA MET A 119 9.38 3.28 -5.71
C MET A 119 10.37 2.18 -6.16
N ASP A 120 11.18 1.62 -5.27
CA ASP A 120 12.05 0.48 -5.60
C ASP A 120 11.26 -0.83 -5.74
N ASP A 121 10.05 -0.92 -5.20
CA ASP A 121 9.14 -2.08 -5.31
C ASP A 121 8.09 -1.95 -6.45
N TYR A 122 8.35 -1.08 -7.44
CA TYR A 122 7.55 -1.03 -8.67
C TYR A 122 7.62 -2.35 -9.44
N ASP A 123 6.48 -2.85 -9.90
CA ASP A 123 6.32 -4.12 -10.63
C ASP A 123 6.80 -5.34 -9.81
N ILE A 124 6.83 -5.22 -8.48
CA ILE A 124 7.22 -6.29 -7.55
C ILE A 124 5.98 -6.91 -6.92
N GLU A 125 5.85 -8.23 -7.02
CA GLU A 125 4.77 -9.01 -6.38
C GLU A 125 5.08 -9.34 -4.92
N SER A 126 6.36 -9.50 -4.55
CA SER A 126 6.78 -9.85 -3.18
C SER A 126 7.76 -8.82 -2.62
N PRO A 127 7.27 -7.76 -1.94
CA PRO A 127 8.11 -6.75 -1.34
C PRO A 127 8.92 -7.32 -0.16
N LYS A 128 10.11 -6.76 0.07
CA LYS A 128 10.96 -7.18 1.20
C LYS A 128 10.48 -6.56 2.49
N VAL A 129 9.87 -7.36 3.33
CA VAL A 129 9.23 -6.89 4.54
C VAL A 129 10.20 -6.22 5.53
N GLU A 130 11.44 -6.70 5.60
CA GLU A 130 12.47 -6.13 6.48
C GLU A 130 12.89 -4.71 6.08
N VAL A 131 12.57 -4.27 4.85
CA VAL A 131 12.75 -2.88 4.42
C VAL A 131 11.74 -1.99 5.15
N TYR A 132 10.47 -2.37 5.12
CA TYR A 132 9.37 -1.60 5.72
C TYR A 132 9.41 -1.64 7.25
N GLN A 133 9.82 -2.77 7.83
CA GLN A 133 10.00 -2.87 9.28
C GLN A 133 10.97 -1.83 9.83
N LYS A 134 12.07 -1.55 9.14
CA LYS A 134 13.05 -0.54 9.57
C LYS A 134 12.45 0.86 9.67
N PHE A 135 11.51 1.20 8.80
CA PHE A 135 10.83 2.50 8.84
C PHE A 135 9.84 2.58 10.00
N VAL A 136 9.14 1.49 10.30
CA VAL A 136 8.30 1.38 11.49
C VAL A 136 9.15 1.48 12.77
N ASP A 137 10.28 0.80 12.84
CA ASP A 137 11.17 0.87 14.01
C ASP A 137 11.71 2.29 14.24
N GLU A 138 12.01 3.01 13.15
CA GLU A 138 12.51 4.38 13.21
C GLU A 138 11.41 5.41 13.51
N ASN A 139 10.18 5.18 13.04
CA ASN A 139 9.03 6.06 13.27
C ASN A 139 7.76 5.25 13.57
N PRO A 140 7.64 4.67 14.78
CA PRO A 140 6.56 3.75 15.13
C PRO A 140 5.19 4.44 15.21
N GLN A 141 5.17 5.77 15.21
CA GLN A 141 3.96 6.58 15.29
C GLN A 141 3.36 6.89 13.91
N SER A 142 4.01 6.54 12.80
CA SER A 142 3.43 6.79 11.46
C SER A 142 2.35 5.76 11.13
N LYS A 143 1.09 6.20 11.00
CA LYS A 143 0.00 5.35 10.51
C LYS A 143 0.31 4.81 9.12
N THR A 144 0.82 5.68 8.24
CA THR A 144 1.15 5.29 6.87
C THR A 144 2.19 4.17 6.80
N MET A 145 3.30 4.29 7.55
CA MET A 145 4.36 3.29 7.54
C MET A 145 3.92 1.97 8.18
N GLN A 146 3.12 2.03 9.24
CA GLN A 146 2.53 0.85 9.88
C GLN A 146 1.67 0.07 8.89
N PHE A 147 0.77 0.76 8.17
CA PHE A 147 -0.12 0.13 7.21
C PHE A 147 0.65 -0.51 6.06
N VAL A 148 1.55 0.23 5.41
CA VAL A 148 2.38 -0.32 4.33
C VAL A 148 3.17 -1.54 4.79
N ASN A 149 3.69 -1.56 6.03
CA ASN A 149 4.40 -2.72 6.56
C ASN A 149 3.50 -3.95 6.69
N ILE A 150 2.26 -3.78 7.17
CA ILE A 150 1.29 -4.88 7.27
C ILE A 150 0.92 -5.39 5.88
N PHE A 151 0.73 -4.49 4.91
CA PHE A 151 0.51 -4.85 3.51
C PHE A 151 1.68 -5.63 2.92
N ALA A 152 2.92 -5.21 3.18
CA ALA A 152 4.10 -5.92 2.71
C ALA A 152 4.18 -7.34 3.30
N TYR A 153 3.89 -7.51 4.59
CA TYR A 153 3.78 -8.83 5.21
C TYR A 153 2.69 -9.68 4.56
N ASN A 154 1.51 -9.11 4.33
CA ASN A 154 0.37 -9.82 3.74
C ASN A 154 0.71 -10.31 2.32
N PHE A 155 1.29 -9.45 1.48
CA PHE A 155 1.79 -9.85 0.15
C PHE A 155 2.85 -10.95 0.23
N ASN A 156 3.80 -10.82 1.15
CA ASN A 156 4.80 -11.84 1.35
C ASN A 156 4.17 -13.19 1.79
N LEU A 157 3.10 -13.21 2.58
CA LEU A 157 2.37 -14.46 2.91
C LEU A 157 1.62 -15.05 1.71
N ILE A 158 1.03 -14.20 0.85
CA ILE A 158 0.29 -14.64 -0.34
C ILE A 158 1.22 -15.27 -1.39
N TRP A 159 2.43 -14.72 -1.56
CA TRP A 159 3.33 -15.10 -2.66
C TRP A 159 4.49 -16.01 -2.24
N ASP A 160 4.82 -16.10 -0.95
CA ASP A 160 5.85 -17.02 -0.43
C ASP A 160 5.20 -18.31 0.08
N ASP A 161 5.18 -19.35 -0.75
CA ASP A 161 4.57 -20.65 -0.42
C ASP A 161 5.17 -21.28 0.85
N ASP A 162 6.44 -21.02 1.16
CA ASP A 162 7.11 -21.55 2.35
C ASP A 162 6.61 -20.90 3.64
N LYS A 163 5.96 -19.73 3.55
CA LYS A 163 5.42 -18.98 4.70
C LYS A 163 3.91 -19.10 4.84
N LYS A 164 3.25 -19.93 4.03
CA LYS A 164 1.83 -20.28 4.17
C LYS A 164 1.60 -21.30 5.27
N ASP A 165 2.20 -21.06 6.43
CA ASP A 165 2.15 -21.92 7.61
C ASP A 165 1.58 -21.18 8.82
N TYR A 166 1.08 -21.95 9.79
CA TYR A 166 0.40 -21.43 10.99
C TYR A 166 1.29 -20.52 11.84
N SER A 167 2.59 -20.82 11.94
CA SER A 167 3.53 -20.04 12.75
C SER A 167 3.76 -18.66 12.13
N SER A 168 3.99 -18.62 10.82
CA SER A 168 4.18 -17.37 10.07
C SER A 168 2.93 -16.48 10.11
N MET A 169 1.74 -17.09 10.08
CA MET A 169 0.46 -16.40 10.22
C MET A 169 0.20 -15.84 11.61
N ASN A 170 0.44 -16.61 12.66
CA ASN A 170 0.28 -16.12 14.03
C ASN A 170 1.27 -14.99 14.33
N ASP A 171 2.51 -15.13 13.86
CA ASP A 171 3.51 -14.06 13.94
C ASP A 171 3.03 -12.79 13.22
N PHE A 172 2.37 -12.93 12.06
CA PHE A 172 1.76 -11.80 11.35
C PHE A 172 0.68 -11.10 12.19
N ILE A 173 -0.27 -11.87 12.72
CA ILE A 173 -1.40 -11.35 13.50
C ILE A 173 -0.89 -10.65 14.76
N GLU A 174 -0.10 -11.33 15.57
CA GLU A 174 0.30 -10.82 16.89
C GLU A 174 1.26 -9.62 16.79
N LYS A 175 2.26 -9.69 15.89
CA LYS A 175 3.34 -8.68 15.86
C LYS A 175 2.99 -7.46 15.03
N TYR A 176 2.17 -7.60 14.01
CA TYR A 176 1.92 -6.55 13.02
C TYR A 176 0.47 -6.10 13.01
N GLN A 177 -0.47 -7.02 12.84
CA GLN A 177 -1.89 -6.66 12.73
C GLN A 177 -2.46 -6.12 14.05
N ASP A 178 -2.39 -6.92 15.12
CA ASP A 178 -3.01 -6.59 16.41
C ASP A 178 -2.39 -5.36 17.05
N ASN A 179 -1.06 -5.24 16.98
CA ASN A 179 -0.35 -4.08 17.47
C ASN A 179 -0.77 -2.79 16.74
N CYS A 180 -0.97 -2.86 15.42
CA CYS A 180 -1.45 -1.71 14.66
C CYS A 180 -2.91 -1.37 15.01
N LEU A 181 -3.79 -2.37 15.09
CA LEU A 181 -5.21 -2.20 15.41
C LEU A 181 -5.41 -1.61 16.80
N GLN A 182 -4.72 -2.14 17.82
CA GLN A 182 -4.86 -1.69 19.21
C GLN A 182 -4.39 -0.25 19.42
N ASN A 183 -3.42 0.20 18.61
CA ASN A 183 -2.80 1.52 18.76
C ASN A 183 -3.22 2.52 17.68
N PHE A 184 -4.15 2.15 16.78
CA PHE A 184 -4.48 2.95 15.59
C PHE A 184 -4.82 4.42 15.91
N GLU A 185 -5.64 4.65 16.92
CA GLU A 185 -6.05 5.99 17.35
C GLU A 185 -4.91 6.80 17.98
N SER A 186 -3.86 6.14 18.48
CA SER A 186 -2.72 6.79 19.12
C SER A 186 -1.62 7.25 18.15
N PHE A 187 -1.61 6.71 16.92
CA PHE A 187 -0.63 7.06 15.90
C PHE A 187 -0.88 8.45 15.28
N ASN A 188 0.16 9.01 14.66
CA ASN A 188 0.14 10.31 13.98
C ASN A 188 -0.91 10.37 12.87
N ASN A 189 -1.51 11.55 12.68
CA ASN A 189 -2.44 11.79 11.59
C ASN A 189 -1.72 12.12 10.27
N ASP A 190 -0.88 11.20 9.80
CA ASP A 190 -0.13 11.33 8.53
C ASP A 190 -0.81 10.63 7.33
N THR A 191 -2.04 10.16 7.55
CA THR A 191 -2.98 9.58 6.58
C THR A 191 -4.41 9.82 7.05
N SER A 192 -5.40 9.65 6.16
CA SER A 192 -6.82 9.71 6.54
C SER A 192 -7.18 8.59 7.53
N ALA A 193 -8.09 8.86 8.46
CA ALA A 193 -8.63 7.85 9.37
C ALA A 193 -9.39 6.74 8.62
N ASP A 194 -9.94 7.04 7.44
CA ASP A 194 -10.70 6.10 6.61
C ASP A 194 -9.83 4.93 6.10
N ILE A 195 -8.50 5.06 6.16
CA ILE A 195 -7.57 3.97 5.83
C ILE A 195 -7.83 2.70 6.64
N PHE A 196 -8.34 2.86 7.87
CA PHE A 196 -8.65 1.74 8.75
C PHE A 196 -9.75 0.85 8.20
N SER A 197 -10.81 1.46 7.64
CA SER A 197 -11.93 0.72 7.05
C SER A 197 -11.48 -0.11 5.84
N GLU A 198 -10.61 0.44 4.99
CA GLU A 198 -10.04 -0.30 3.86
C GLU A 198 -9.14 -1.45 4.33
N PHE A 199 -8.42 -1.27 5.44
CA PHE A 199 -7.58 -2.31 6.03
C PHE A 199 -8.38 -3.48 6.61
N GLU A 200 -9.48 -3.21 7.31
CA GLU A 200 -10.40 -4.25 7.77
C GLU A 200 -10.99 -5.03 6.59
N GLU A 201 -11.35 -4.34 5.52
CA GLU A 201 -11.87 -4.96 4.29
C GLU A 201 -10.81 -5.88 3.66
N ILE A 202 -9.57 -5.44 3.52
CA ILE A 202 -8.50 -6.23 2.88
C ILE A 202 -8.11 -7.43 3.73
N ILE A 203 -8.04 -7.30 5.06
CA ILE A 203 -7.83 -8.44 5.96
C ILE A 203 -8.97 -9.45 5.79
N ALA A 204 -10.23 -8.99 5.82
CA ALA A 204 -11.38 -9.85 5.61
C ALA A 204 -11.36 -10.54 4.23
N LEU A 205 -10.87 -9.85 3.19
CA LEU A 205 -10.73 -10.41 1.85
C LEU A 205 -9.59 -11.43 1.75
N GLY A 206 -8.45 -11.19 2.42
CA GLY A 206 -7.36 -12.15 2.55
C GLY A 206 -7.80 -13.44 3.26
N TYR A 207 -8.69 -13.33 4.24
CA TYR A 207 -9.32 -14.50 4.89
C TYR A 207 -10.31 -15.26 4.00
N ASN A 208 -10.96 -14.58 3.04
CA ASN A 208 -11.99 -15.15 2.17
C ASN A 208 -11.48 -15.61 0.80
N CYS A 209 -10.24 -15.25 0.42
CA CYS A 209 -9.57 -15.81 -0.74
C CYS A 209 -9.01 -17.18 -0.38
N ASP A 210 -9.44 -18.20 -1.12
CA ASP A 210 -9.27 -19.64 -0.91
C ASP A 210 -7.80 -20.15 -1.01
N TYR A 211 -6.81 -19.44 -0.49
CA TYR A 211 -5.44 -19.94 -0.28
C TYR A 211 -5.39 -20.83 0.96
N ALA A 212 -5.99 -22.02 0.88
CA ALA A 212 -5.86 -23.10 1.87
C ALA A 212 -5.98 -22.71 3.36
N LEU A 213 -6.78 -21.67 3.67
CA LEU A 213 -6.98 -21.13 5.01
C LEU A 213 -8.36 -21.41 5.59
N ASN A 214 -9.27 -21.92 4.75
CA ASN A 214 -10.61 -22.39 5.14
C ASN A 214 -10.58 -23.55 6.15
N VAL A 215 -9.41 -24.15 6.44
CA VAL A 215 -9.27 -25.18 7.49
C VAL A 215 -9.12 -24.54 8.89
N LEU A 216 -8.69 -23.28 9.01
CA LEU A 216 -8.32 -22.67 10.29
C LEU A 216 -9.47 -21.96 11.01
N LEU A 217 -10.37 -21.29 10.27
CA LEU A 217 -11.51 -20.57 10.86
C LEU A 217 -12.54 -21.49 11.50
N LEU A 218 -12.59 -22.76 11.10
CA LEU A 218 -13.46 -23.78 11.71
C LEU A 218 -12.93 -24.35 13.04
N GLN A 219 -11.71 -23.99 13.47
CA GLN A 219 -11.14 -24.47 14.75
C GLN A 219 -11.09 -23.40 15.86
N ILE A 220 -11.42 -22.15 15.55
CA ILE A 220 -11.48 -21.04 16.53
C ILE A 220 -12.93 -20.80 17.01
N ILE A 221 -13.92 -21.45 16.39
CA ILE A 221 -15.34 -21.43 16.79
C ILE A 221 -15.75 -22.78 17.43
N ASP A 222 -14.87 -23.36 18.26
CA ASP A 222 -15.22 -24.37 19.27
C ASP A 222 -14.57 -24.01 20.62
#